data_AF-A0A9X2VGK3-F1
#
_entry.id   AF-A0A9X2VGK3-F1
#
_cell.length_a   1.000
_cell.length_b   1.000
_cell.length_c   1.000
_cell.angle_alpha   90.00
_cell.angle_beta   90.00
_cell.angle_gamma   90.00
#
_symmetry.space_group_name_H-M   'P 1'
#
loop_
_entity.id
_entity.type
_entity.pdbx_description
1 polymer ?
#
loop_
_entity_poly.entity_id
_entity_poly.type
_entity_poly.pdbx_seq_one_letter_code
_entity_poly.pdbx_strand_id
1 'polypeptide(L)' 'GLPRGNIFHGDLAWPFAEDGEAGGWGVETDVANVFVCGAGARRGGGVSGIGGHNAAMAVLDARRAAIR' A
#
# COMPACT_ATOMS: atom_id res chain seq x y z
N GLY A 1 9.19 -23.51 2.22
CA GLY A 1 8.14 -24.10 1.36
C GLY A 1 6.82 -23.39 1.60
N LEU A 2 5.83 -23.52 0.71
CA LEU A 2 4.53 -22.85 0.81
C LEU A 2 3.59 -23.64 1.75
N PRO A 3 3.19 -23.13 2.93
CA PRO A 3 2.25 -23.83 3.80
C PRO A 3 0.95 -24.10 3.05
N ARG A 4 0.58 -25.38 2.89
CA ARG A 4 -0.61 -25.83 2.14
C ARG A 4 -0.70 -25.31 0.69
N GLY A 5 0.43 -24.92 0.08
CA GLY A 5 0.42 -24.36 -1.28
C GLY A 5 -0.08 -22.90 -1.36
N ASN A 6 -0.09 -22.16 -0.25
CA ASN A 6 -0.44 -20.73 -0.28
C ASN A 6 0.61 -19.94 -1.08
N ILE A 7 0.18 -19.36 -2.22
CA ILE A 7 1.01 -18.54 -3.10
C ILE A 7 0.97 -17.04 -2.77
N PHE A 8 0.06 -16.62 -1.88
CA PHE A 8 -0.13 -15.21 -1.56
C PHE A 8 0.93 -14.71 -0.58
N HIS A 9 1.46 -13.53 -0.88
CA HIS A 9 2.40 -12.82 -0.02
C HIS A 9 1.61 -11.89 0.92
N GLY A 10 0.82 -12.50 1.81
CA GLY A 10 -0.09 -11.82 2.74
C GLY A 10 -1.57 -12.01 2.38
N ASP A 11 -2.41 -12.08 3.41
CA ASP A 11 -3.87 -12.14 3.28
C ASP A 11 -4.45 -10.77 2.92
N LEU A 12 -5.66 -10.76 2.34
CA LEU A 12 -6.39 -9.52 2.09
C LEU A 12 -6.67 -8.81 3.41
N ALA A 13 -6.20 -7.56 3.52
CA ALA A 13 -6.47 -6.71 4.66
C ALA A 13 -7.68 -5.80 4.40
N TRP A 14 -8.29 -5.29 5.48
CA TRP A 14 -9.32 -4.27 5.38
C TRP A 14 -8.77 -3.03 4.64
N PRO A 15 -9.43 -2.54 3.56
CA PRO A 15 -8.83 -1.55 2.67
C PRO A 15 -8.93 -0.11 3.18
N PHE A 16 -9.74 0.15 4.19
CA PHE A 16 -9.98 1.49 4.73
C PHE A 16 -9.15 1.73 5.99
N ALA A 17 -8.82 3.00 6.25
CA ALA A 17 -8.20 3.39 7.51
C ALA A 17 -9.20 3.22 8.66
N GLU A 18 -8.70 2.75 9.81
CA GLU A 18 -9.45 2.69 11.06
C GLU A 18 -9.29 3.99 11.88
N ASP A 19 -10.16 4.17 12.86
CA ASP A 19 -10.16 5.35 13.72
C ASP A 19 -8.81 5.50 14.46
N GLY A 20 -8.23 6.70 14.37
CA GLY A 20 -6.95 7.02 15.00
C GLY A 20 -5.72 6.70 14.16
N GLU A 21 -5.87 6.11 12.97
CA GLU A 21 -4.75 5.98 12.03
C GLU A 21 -4.44 7.32 11.36
N ALA A 22 -3.22 7.83 11.59
CA ALA A 22 -2.72 9.00 10.89
C ALA A 22 -2.62 8.73 9.36
N GLY A 23 -2.96 9.76 8.58
CA GLY A 23 -3.31 9.66 7.16
C GLY A 23 -2.19 9.26 6.19
N GLY A 24 -2.58 9.19 4.92
CA GLY A 24 -1.77 8.70 3.81
C GLY A 24 -2.42 7.48 3.14
N TRP A 25 -1.88 7.06 2.00
CA TRP A 25 -2.41 5.93 1.23
C TRP A 25 -2.01 4.57 1.83
N GLY A 26 -1.08 4.51 2.79
CA GLY A 26 -0.63 3.29 3.48
C GLY A 26 0.49 2.55 2.76
N VAL A 27 1.17 3.25 1.87
CA VAL A 27 2.18 2.76 0.94
C VAL A 27 3.46 3.56 1.04
N GLU A 28 3.44 4.65 1.79
CA GLU A 28 4.57 5.50 2.11
C GLU A 28 5.64 4.72 2.88
N THR A 29 6.90 5.06 2.63
CA THR A 29 8.05 4.58 3.40
C THR A 29 8.75 5.76 4.08
N ASP A 30 9.78 5.47 4.87
CA ASP A 30 10.69 6.48 5.41
C ASP A 30 11.59 7.12 4.33
N VAL A 31 11.64 6.55 3.13
CA VAL A 31 12.36 7.10 1.98
C VAL A 31 11.38 7.88 1.10
N ALA A 32 11.60 9.19 0.97
CA ALA A 32 10.66 10.17 0.41
C ALA A 32 10.07 9.86 -0.99
N ASN A 33 10.72 9.03 -1.79
CA ASN A 33 10.36 8.70 -3.16
C ASN A 33 10.22 7.19 -3.42
N VAL A 34 10.09 6.38 -2.36
CA VAL A 34 9.90 4.94 -2.43
C VAL A 34 8.57 4.59 -1.78
N PHE A 35 7.78 3.77 -2.49
CA PHE A 35 6.43 3.37 -2.07
C PHE A 35 6.24 1.86 -2.26
N VAL A 36 5.45 1.23 -1.39
CA VAL A 36 5.13 -0.20 -1.46
C VAL A 36 3.87 -0.40 -2.31
N CYS A 37 3.98 -1.12 -3.42
CA CYS A 37 2.86 -1.33 -4.37
C CYS A 37 2.24 -2.74 -4.36
N GLY A 38 2.83 -3.68 -3.62
CA GLY A 38 2.45 -5.10 -3.66
C GLY A 38 1.50 -5.55 -2.55
N ALA A 39 1.29 -6.86 -2.46
CA ALA A 39 0.47 -7.49 -1.43
C ALA A 39 0.93 -7.17 0.01
N GLY A 40 2.21 -6.84 0.20
CA GLY A 40 2.76 -6.42 1.50
C GLY A 40 2.46 -4.97 1.91
N ALA A 41 1.79 -4.17 1.08
CA ALA A 41 1.35 -2.83 1.45
C ALA A 41 0.32 -2.88 2.60
N ARG A 42 0.29 -1.84 3.44
CA ARG A 42 -0.85 -1.66 4.37
C ARG A 42 -2.12 -1.54 3.53
N ARG A 43 -3.24 -2.10 4.03
CA ARG A 43 -4.50 -2.13 3.28
C ARG A 43 -4.41 -2.90 1.95
N GLY A 44 -3.36 -3.72 1.76
CA GLY A 44 -3.11 -4.54 0.58
C GLY A 44 -3.55 -6.00 0.76
N GLY A 45 -2.72 -6.92 0.29
CA GLY A 45 -2.92 -8.36 0.40
C GLY A 45 -3.41 -9.05 -0.87
N GLY A 46 -3.08 -10.34 -0.99
CA GLY A 46 -3.45 -11.20 -2.11
C GLY A 46 -3.13 -10.58 -3.48
N VAL A 47 -4.04 -10.77 -4.44
CA VAL A 47 -3.98 -10.21 -5.80
C VAL A 47 -5.03 -9.11 -5.95
N SER A 48 -5.20 -8.28 -4.91
CA SER A 48 -6.29 -7.29 -4.82
C SER A 48 -6.12 -6.07 -5.72
N GLY A 49 -4.88 -5.72 -6.09
CA GLY A 49 -4.55 -4.49 -6.81
C GLY A 49 -4.58 -3.21 -5.96
N ILE A 50 -4.99 -3.28 -4.69
CA ILE A 50 -5.15 -2.11 -3.81
C ILE A 50 -3.79 -1.42 -3.58
N GLY A 51 -2.75 -2.18 -3.25
CA GLY A 51 -1.40 -1.63 -3.03
C GLY A 51 -0.89 -0.85 -4.24
N GLY A 52 -1.16 -1.35 -5.45
CA GLY A 52 -0.76 -0.68 -6.70
C GLY A 52 -1.52 0.62 -6.93
N HIS A 53 -2.84 0.61 -6.74
CA HIS A 53 -3.67 1.81 -6.82
C HIS A 53 -3.22 2.88 -5.81
N ASN A 54 -3.07 2.48 -4.54
CA ASN A 54 -2.66 3.38 -3.46
C ASN A 54 -1.28 3.98 -3.72
N ALA A 55 -0.31 3.17 -4.16
CA ALA A 55 1.03 3.67 -4.49
C ALA A 55 1.00 4.69 -5.64
N ALA A 56 0.18 4.46 -6.66
CA ALA A 56 0.02 5.43 -7.75
C ALA A 56 -0.57 6.75 -7.26
N MET A 57 -1.58 6.71 -6.39
CA MET A 57 -2.18 7.91 -5.83
C MET A 57 -1.22 8.67 -4.91
N ALA A 58 -0.45 7.96 -4.07
CA ALA A 58 0.58 8.55 -3.22
C ALA A 58 1.66 9.27 -4.03
N VAL A 59 2.10 8.68 -5.14
CA VAL A 59 3.04 9.33 -6.07
C VAL A 59 2.45 10.60 -6.66
N LEU A 60 1.19 10.57 -7.12
CA LEU A 60 0.54 11.76 -7.68
C LEU A 60 0.42 12.89 -6.65
N ASP A 61 0.06 12.57 -5.42
CA ASP A 61 -0.05 13.56 -4.34
C ASP A 61 1.32 14.15 -3.95
N ALA A 62 2.34 13.31 -3.81
CA ALA A 62 3.71 13.76 -3.56
C ALA A 62 4.23 14.67 -4.68
N ARG A 63 3.92 14.35 -5.95
CA ARG A 63 4.29 15.18 -7.11
C ARG A 63 3.56 16.51 -7.12
N ARG A 64 2.27 16.54 -6.79
CA ARG A 64 1.50 17.79 -6.65
C ARG A 64 2.07 18.68 -5.55
N ALA A 65 2.44 18.09 -4.41
CA ALA A 65 3.04 18.82 -3.30
C ALA A 65 4.40 19.42 -3.66
N ALA A 66 5.22 18.71 -4.43
CA ALA A 66 6.55 19.19 -4.85
C ALA A 66 6.53 20.35 -5.86
N ILE A 67 5.39 20.65 -6.49
CA ILE A 67 5.22 21.72 -7.49
C ILE A 67 4.55 22.96 -6.89
N ARG A 68 4.00 22.84 -5.67
CA ARG A 68 3.50 23.98 -4.89
C ARG A 68 4.63 24.68 -4.16
#